data_AF-A0A133N4J2-F1
#
_entry.id   AF-A0A133N4J2-F1
#
_cell.length_a   1.000
_cell.length_b   1.000
_cell.length_c   1.000
_cell.angle_alpha   90.00
_cell.angle_beta   90.00
_cell.angle_gamma   90.00
#
_symmetry.space_group_name_H-M   'P 1'
#
loop_
_entity.id
_entity.type
_entity.pdbx_description
1 polymer ?
#
loop_
_entity_poly.entity_id
_entity_poly.type
_entity_poly.pdbx_seq_one_letter_code
_entity_poly.pdbx_strand_id
1 'polypeptide(L)'
;METTDTLDRGNIRGRRERSGNSNGQEDLFAAQAAASDNQSTNNVCTDDFNKAYNQLQDILLKAATIQASVATLNIGDEYKMYYDRVVKPALDIIYFLSFAIQNTAAAANLYQSNTYGKKGEGKKALDISYEMLEQMEVGICLLKESLKVLVEKGNCL
;
A
#
# COMPACT_ATOMS: atom_id res chain seq x y z
N MET A 1 -29.31 -2.13 48.53
CA MET A 1 -29.96 -2.69 47.33
C MET A 1 -30.91 -1.62 46.83
N GLU A 2 -30.47 -0.83 45.85
CA GLU A 2 -30.82 -0.98 44.41
C GLU A 2 -32.35 -0.90 44.23
N THR A 3 -32.92 0.06 43.50
CA THR A 3 -32.79 0.30 42.04
C THR A 3 -33.46 1.65 41.66
N THR A 4 -32.78 2.53 40.92
CA THR A 4 -32.98 2.97 39.51
C THR A 4 -34.36 3.54 39.08
N ASP A 5 -34.30 4.78 38.60
CA ASP A 5 -34.90 5.39 37.39
C ASP A 5 -36.32 4.98 36.93
N THR A 6 -37.16 5.99 36.63
CA THR A 6 -37.49 6.34 35.23
C THR A 6 -38.49 7.51 35.07
N LEU A 7 -38.21 8.35 34.06
CA LEU A 7 -39.12 9.05 33.15
C LEU A 7 -39.96 10.24 33.67
N ASP A 8 -39.62 11.45 33.20
CA ASP A 8 -40.64 12.45 32.86
C ASP A 8 -40.40 13.05 31.45
N ARG A 9 -41.48 13.04 30.67
CA ARG A 9 -41.62 13.54 29.30
C ARG A 9 -42.17 14.96 29.39
N GLY A 10 -41.55 15.95 28.75
CA GLY A 10 -42.11 17.31 28.78
C GLY A 10 -41.57 18.28 27.75
N ASN A 11 -41.83 18.03 26.48
CA ASN A 11 -41.63 18.95 25.36
C ASN A 11 -42.74 20.02 25.36
N ILE A 12 -42.43 21.33 25.53
CA ILE A 12 -43.31 22.42 25.09
C ILE A 12 -42.48 23.51 24.40
N ARG A 13 -42.55 23.48 23.07
CA ARG A 13 -42.06 24.49 22.13
C ARG A 13 -42.96 25.73 22.16
N GLY A 14 -42.33 26.90 22.24
CA GLY A 14 -42.99 28.20 22.08
C GLY A 14 -43.51 28.39 20.64
N ARG A 15 -44.81 28.64 20.56
CA ARG A 15 -45.61 28.92 19.36
C ARG A 15 -45.47 30.38 18.94
N ARG A 16 -45.16 30.65 17.68
CA ARG A 16 -45.59 31.90 17.00
C ARG A 16 -46.02 31.57 15.58
N GLU A 17 -47.33 31.60 15.36
CA GLU A 17 -47.99 31.51 14.06
C GLU A 17 -48.13 32.89 13.44
N ARG A 18 -47.90 32.96 12.12
CA ARG A 18 -48.63 33.72 11.07
C ARG A 18 -47.67 33.89 9.88
N SER A 19 -48.06 33.91 8.62
CA SER A 19 -49.31 33.68 7.85
C SER A 19 -48.91 34.14 6.44
N GLY A 20 -49.30 33.42 5.38
CA GLY A 20 -49.16 33.94 4.01
C GLY A 20 -48.82 32.87 2.99
N ASN A 21 -49.85 32.39 2.30
CA ASN A 21 -49.79 31.58 1.08
C ASN A 21 -49.42 32.48 -0.11
N SER A 22 -48.58 32.02 -1.05
CA SER A 22 -48.65 32.22 -2.53
C SER A 22 -47.26 32.11 -3.21
N ASN A 23 -47.12 31.08 -4.04
CA ASN A 23 -46.37 30.98 -5.32
C ASN A 23 -45.04 31.73 -5.49
N GLY A 24 -43.94 30.97 -5.60
CA GLY A 24 -42.65 31.45 -6.09
C GLY A 24 -41.72 30.27 -6.36
N GLN A 25 -41.87 29.67 -7.52
CA GLN A 25 -41.09 28.53 -8.01
C GLN A 25 -39.70 29.00 -8.48
N GLU A 26 -38.93 29.66 -7.62
CA GLU A 26 -37.63 30.24 -7.96
C GLU A 26 -36.74 30.30 -6.72
N ASP A 27 -36.29 29.16 -6.18
CA ASP A 27 -35.13 29.17 -5.25
C ASP A 27 -34.44 27.81 -5.07
N LEU A 28 -34.68 26.83 -5.96
CA LEU A 28 -33.92 25.57 -5.94
C LEU A 28 -32.57 25.64 -6.67
N PHE A 29 -32.30 26.70 -7.44
CA PHE A 29 -31.05 26.81 -8.20
C PHE A 29 -29.92 27.55 -7.46
N ALA A 30 -30.20 28.30 -6.39
CA ALA A 30 -29.17 28.98 -5.61
C ALA A 30 -28.52 28.08 -4.54
N ALA A 31 -29.23 27.03 -4.07
CA ALA A 31 -28.67 26.07 -3.12
C ALA A 31 -27.68 25.08 -3.76
N GLN A 32 -27.71 24.94 -5.08
CA GLN A 32 -26.85 23.99 -5.81
C GLN A 32 -25.50 24.57 -6.22
N ALA A 33 -25.34 25.90 -6.18
CA ALA A 33 -24.05 26.56 -6.41
C ALA A 33 -23.14 26.54 -5.16
N ALA A 34 -23.70 26.43 -3.95
CA ALA A 34 -22.92 26.34 -2.72
C ALA A 34 -22.54 24.90 -2.31
N ALA A 35 -23.03 23.89 -3.04
CA ALA A 35 -22.72 22.48 -2.81
C ALA A 35 -21.59 21.93 -3.71
N SER A 36 -20.97 22.79 -4.54
CA SER A 36 -19.95 22.36 -5.51
C SER A 36 -18.52 22.78 -5.17
N ASP A 37 -18.24 23.17 -3.91
CA ASP A 37 -16.88 23.53 -3.48
C ASP A 37 -16.33 22.68 -2.32
N ASN A 38 -17.00 21.58 -1.97
CA ASN A 38 -16.53 20.65 -0.94
C ASN A 38 -16.12 19.28 -1.49
N GLN A 39 -15.51 19.26 -2.67
CA GLN A 39 -14.98 18.05 -3.28
C GLN A 39 -13.52 18.23 -3.72
N SER A 40 -12.62 18.65 -2.82
CA SER A 40 -11.20 18.70 -3.19
C SER A 40 -10.17 18.62 -2.06
N THR A 41 -10.45 17.95 -0.94
CA THR A 41 -9.42 17.83 0.13
C THR A 41 -9.20 16.44 0.70
N ASN A 42 -10.00 15.43 0.36
CA ASN A 42 -9.87 14.10 0.98
C ASN A 42 -9.29 12.98 0.10
N ASN A 43 -8.95 13.26 -1.16
CA ASN A 43 -8.57 12.19 -2.11
C ASN A 43 -7.06 12.11 -2.38
N VAL A 44 -6.32 13.23 -2.27
CA VAL A 44 -4.89 13.29 -2.60
C VAL A 44 -4.06 12.28 -1.79
N CYS A 45 -4.32 12.16 -0.49
CA CYS A 45 -3.60 11.24 0.40
C CYS A 45 -3.90 9.75 0.11
N THR A 46 -5.12 9.44 -0.35
CA THR A 46 -5.51 8.07 -0.71
C THR A 46 -4.98 7.68 -2.09
N ASP A 47 -5.00 8.62 -3.03
CA ASP A 47 -4.47 8.42 -4.39
C ASP A 47 -2.94 8.26 -4.38
N ASP A 48 -2.23 9.04 -3.55
CA ASP A 48 -0.78 8.91 -3.36
C ASP A 48 -0.40 7.56 -2.75
N PHE A 49 -1.15 7.08 -1.75
CA PHE A 49 -0.95 5.75 -1.16
C PHE A 49 -1.14 4.64 -2.20
N ASN A 50 -2.26 4.69 -2.94
CA ASN A 50 -2.57 3.68 -3.96
C ASN A 50 -1.51 3.64 -5.06
N LYS A 51 -1.03 4.80 -5.51
CA LYS A 51 0.04 4.90 -6.48
C LYS A 51 1.34 4.27 -5.97
N ALA A 52 1.74 4.62 -4.74
CA ALA A 52 2.94 4.09 -4.10
C ALA A 52 2.86 2.55 -3.91
N TYR A 53 1.72 2.06 -3.43
CA TYR A 53 1.45 0.63 -3.26
C TYR A 53 1.53 -0.13 -4.59
N ASN A 54 0.94 0.40 -5.67
CA ASN A 54 0.97 -0.24 -6.98
C ASN A 54 2.40 -0.28 -7.56
N GLN A 55 3.17 0.80 -7.42
CA GLN A 55 4.58 0.82 -7.83
C GLN A 55 5.39 -0.25 -7.11
N LEU A 56 5.16 -0.43 -5.81
CA LEU A 56 5.83 -1.46 -5.02
C LEU A 56 5.46 -2.87 -5.50
N GLN A 57 4.19 -3.13 -5.81
CA GLN A 57 3.76 -4.42 -6.39
C GLN A 57 4.44 -4.70 -7.74
N ASP A 58 4.58 -3.70 -8.61
CA ASP A 58 5.28 -3.85 -9.90
C ASP A 58 6.75 -4.23 -9.71
N ILE A 59 7.42 -3.65 -8.71
CA ILE A 59 8.83 -3.97 -8.43
C ILE A 59 8.96 -5.39 -7.86
N LEU A 60 8.05 -5.81 -6.97
CA LEU A 60 8.01 -7.18 -6.47
C LEU A 60 7.81 -8.21 -7.59
N LEU A 61 6.96 -7.90 -8.57
CA LEU A 61 6.75 -8.77 -9.72
C LEU A 61 8.03 -8.94 -10.56
N LYS A 62 8.80 -7.85 -10.74
CA LYS A 62 10.11 -7.91 -11.41
C LYS A 62 11.11 -8.75 -10.62
N ALA A 63 11.15 -8.60 -9.30
CA ALA A 63 12.02 -9.41 -8.43
C ALA A 63 11.68 -10.91 -8.52
N ALA A 64 10.39 -11.27 -8.51
CA ALA A 64 9.92 -12.64 -8.71
C ALA A 64 10.31 -13.19 -10.10
N THR A 65 10.27 -12.34 -11.14
CA THR A 65 10.70 -12.73 -12.49
C THR A 65 12.20 -13.03 -12.53
N ILE A 66 13.03 -12.21 -11.90
CA ILE A 66 14.48 -12.45 -11.78
C ILE A 66 14.73 -13.79 -11.07
N GLN A 67 14.01 -14.07 -9.98
CA GLN A 67 14.13 -15.34 -9.25
C GLN A 67 13.83 -16.53 -10.14
N ALA A 68 12.71 -16.49 -10.88
CA ALA A 68 12.35 -17.54 -11.80
C ALA A 68 13.41 -17.73 -12.91
N SER A 69 13.92 -16.65 -13.49
CA SER A 69 14.95 -16.72 -14.52
C SER A 69 16.25 -17.33 -14.01
N VAL A 70 16.74 -16.92 -12.84
CA VAL A 70 17.99 -17.47 -12.26
C VAL A 70 17.83 -18.93 -11.87
N ALA A 71 16.66 -19.34 -11.37
CA ALA A 71 16.38 -20.74 -11.05
C ALA A 71 16.42 -21.69 -12.26
N THR A 72 16.22 -21.16 -13.48
CA THR A 72 16.29 -21.95 -14.73
C THR A 72 17.70 -22.05 -15.32
N LEU A 73 18.70 -21.39 -14.72
CA LEU A 73 20.07 -21.46 -15.22
C LEU A 73 20.60 -22.90 -15.08
N ASN A 74 21.00 -23.49 -16.21
CA ASN A 74 21.67 -24.77 -16.22
C ASN A 74 23.15 -24.57 -15.88
N ILE A 75 23.50 -24.75 -14.60
CA ILE A 75 24.86 -24.56 -14.09
C ILE A 75 25.65 -25.86 -14.30
N GLY A 76 26.75 -25.78 -15.05
CA GLY A 76 27.70 -26.90 -15.18
C GLY A 76 28.31 -27.29 -13.83
N ASP A 77 28.66 -28.57 -13.66
CA ASP A 77 29.15 -29.12 -12.38
C ASP A 77 30.37 -28.36 -11.83
N GLU A 78 31.23 -27.84 -12.71
CA GLU A 78 32.41 -27.04 -12.37
C GLU A 78 32.10 -25.72 -11.66
N TYR A 79 30.93 -25.12 -11.92
CA TYR A 79 30.50 -23.85 -11.32
C TYR A 79 29.43 -24.02 -10.24
N LYS A 80 28.98 -25.25 -9.98
CA LYS A 80 27.94 -25.56 -9.00
C LYS A 80 28.30 -25.07 -7.59
N MET A 81 29.55 -25.26 -7.18
CA MET A 81 30.04 -24.79 -5.87
C MET A 81 30.00 -23.27 -5.73
N TYR A 82 30.28 -22.53 -6.81
CA TYR A 82 30.20 -21.08 -6.84
C TYR A 82 28.74 -20.62 -6.80
N TYR A 83 27.88 -21.25 -7.59
CA TYR A 83 26.44 -20.98 -7.59
C TYR A 83 25.83 -21.16 -6.20
N ASP A 84 26.08 -22.30 -5.54
CA ASP A 84 25.51 -22.61 -4.23
C ASP A 84 26.01 -21.68 -3.11
N ARG A 85 27.24 -21.15 -3.21
CA ARG A 85 27.84 -20.32 -2.17
C ARG A 85 27.70 -18.82 -2.38
N VAL A 86 27.46 -18.37 -3.61
CA VAL A 86 27.51 -16.94 -3.97
C VAL A 86 26.19 -16.49 -4.61
N VAL A 87 25.75 -17.15 -5.68
CA VAL A 87 24.53 -16.75 -6.40
C VAL A 87 23.28 -17.07 -5.60
N LYS A 88 23.19 -18.29 -5.06
CA LYS A 88 22.02 -18.75 -4.33
C LYS A 88 21.74 -17.91 -3.08
N PRO A 89 22.74 -17.57 -2.22
CA PRO A 89 22.51 -16.66 -1.11
C PRO A 89 22.05 -15.26 -1.53
N ALA A 90 22.56 -14.71 -2.63
CA ALA A 90 22.09 -13.43 -3.16
C ALA A 90 20.62 -13.51 -3.64
N LEU A 91 20.25 -14.62 -4.28
CA LEU A 91 18.87 -14.91 -4.67
C LEU A 91 17.94 -15.03 -3.44
N ASP A 92 18.40 -15.72 -2.40
CA ASP A 92 17.65 -15.94 -1.17
C ASP A 92 17.38 -14.60 -0.45
N ILE A 93 18.35 -13.67 -0.43
CA ILE A 93 18.15 -12.31 0.11
C ILE A 93 17.01 -11.59 -0.62
N ILE A 94 17.03 -11.61 -1.96
CA ILE A 94 15.98 -10.99 -2.78
C ILE A 94 14.62 -11.64 -2.48
N TYR A 95 14.59 -12.96 -2.31
CA TYR A 95 13.37 -13.70 -1.98
C TYR A 95 12.82 -13.33 -0.60
N PHE A 96 13.65 -13.37 0.44
CA PHE A 96 13.21 -13.03 1.79
C PHE A 96 12.72 -11.58 1.90
N LEU A 97 13.41 -10.63 1.25
CA LEU A 97 12.98 -9.24 1.23
C LEU A 97 11.69 -9.05 0.43
N SER A 98 11.56 -9.69 -0.74
CA SER A 98 10.32 -9.63 -1.53
C SER A 98 9.13 -10.14 -0.72
N PHE A 99 9.31 -11.25 -0.01
CA PHE A 99 8.28 -11.82 0.85
C PHE A 99 7.94 -10.88 2.02
N ALA A 100 8.93 -10.33 2.71
CA ALA A 100 8.70 -9.40 3.82
C ALA A 100 7.95 -8.14 3.36
N ILE A 101 8.43 -7.51 2.28
CA ILE A 101 7.82 -6.32 1.66
C ILE A 101 6.36 -6.60 1.29
N GLN A 102 6.06 -7.75 0.67
CA GLN A 102 4.70 -8.09 0.27
C GLN A 102 3.76 -8.20 1.48
N ASN A 103 4.19 -8.83 2.57
CA ASN A 103 3.41 -8.95 3.80
C ASN A 103 3.24 -7.59 4.50
N THR A 104 4.28 -6.77 4.55
CA THR A 104 4.22 -5.43 5.17
C THR A 104 3.33 -4.48 4.36
N ALA A 105 3.42 -4.52 3.03
CA ALA A 105 2.54 -3.74 2.16
C ALA A 105 1.07 -4.19 2.27
N ALA A 106 0.82 -5.51 2.34
CA ALA A 106 -0.52 -6.04 2.57
C ALA A 106 -1.10 -5.52 3.90
N ALA A 107 -0.30 -5.50 4.97
CA ALA A 107 -0.69 -4.89 6.24
C ALA A 107 -0.97 -3.38 6.10
N ALA A 108 -0.14 -2.64 5.36
CA ALA A 108 -0.37 -1.22 5.07
C ALA A 108 -1.73 -0.98 4.40
N ASN A 109 -2.08 -1.81 3.42
CA ASN A 109 -3.37 -1.73 2.71
C ASN A 109 -4.56 -2.06 3.63
N LEU A 110 -4.41 -3.02 4.54
CA LEU A 110 -5.41 -3.32 5.57
C LEU A 110 -5.62 -2.13 6.53
N TYR A 111 -4.54 -1.44 6.92
CA TYR A 111 -4.65 -0.24 7.76
C TYR A 111 -5.30 0.94 7.02
N GLN A 112 -5.05 1.07 5.72
CA GLN A 112 -5.63 2.13 4.88
C GLN A 112 -7.11 1.89 4.58
N SER A 113 -7.51 0.64 4.32
CA SER A 113 -8.89 0.28 3.96
C SER A 113 -9.82 0.18 5.17
N ASN A 114 -9.28 0.09 6.39
CA ASN A 114 -10.07 0.02 7.61
C ASN A 114 -10.52 1.41 8.08
N THR A 115 -11.84 1.62 8.23
CA THR A 115 -12.45 2.88 8.71
C THR A 115 -11.99 3.28 10.11
N TYR A 116 -11.55 2.32 10.93
CA TYR A 116 -10.99 2.54 12.28
C TYR A 116 -9.45 2.46 12.32
N GLY A 117 -8.81 2.26 11.16
CA GLY A 117 -7.37 2.21 11.05
C GLY A 117 -6.75 3.56 11.37
N LYS A 118 -5.70 3.57 12.20
CA LYS A 118 -4.88 4.77 12.38
C LYS A 118 -4.14 5.03 11.06
N LYS A 119 -4.58 6.02 10.29
CA LYS A 119 -3.97 6.40 8.98
C LYS A 119 -2.44 6.55 9.02
N GLY A 120 -1.87 6.94 10.17
CA GLY A 120 -0.42 7.02 10.36
C GLY A 120 0.30 5.66 10.39
N GLU A 121 -0.36 4.57 10.75
CA GLU A 121 0.21 3.22 10.79
C GLU A 121 0.32 2.60 9.39
N GLY A 122 -0.64 2.86 8.51
CA GLY A 122 -0.57 2.47 7.10
C GLY A 122 0.61 3.14 6.38
N LYS A 123 0.82 4.44 6.62
CA LYS A 123 2.00 5.14 6.09
C LYS A 123 3.32 4.57 6.62
N LYS A 124 3.43 4.32 7.93
CA LYS A 124 4.64 3.72 8.53
C LYS A 124 4.95 2.34 7.94
N ALA A 125 3.94 1.50 7.75
CA ALA A 125 4.13 0.19 7.13
C ALA A 125 4.62 0.32 5.67
N LEU A 126 4.11 1.30 4.93
CA LEU A 126 4.58 1.60 3.59
C LEU A 126 6.03 2.12 3.59
N ASP A 127 6.38 3.03 4.51
CA ASP A 127 7.75 3.56 4.65
C ASP A 127 8.75 2.42 4.93
N ILE A 128 8.42 1.52 5.86
CA ILE A 128 9.24 0.32 6.15
C ILE A 128 9.34 -0.60 4.93
N SER A 129 8.28 -0.71 4.12
CA SER A 129 8.32 -1.48 2.87
C SER A 129 9.31 -0.87 1.86
N TYR A 130 9.44 0.45 1.81
CA TYR A 130 10.43 1.14 0.99
C TYR A 130 11.86 1.01 1.52
N GLU A 131 12.07 1.06 2.84
CA GLU A 131 13.39 0.79 3.43
C GLU A 131 13.87 -0.64 3.10
N MET A 132 12.98 -1.63 3.18
CA MET A 132 13.30 -2.99 2.75
C MET A 132 13.55 -3.10 1.24
N LEU A 133 12.86 -2.29 0.44
CA LEU A 133 13.07 -2.24 -1.01
C LEU A 133 14.48 -1.73 -1.35
N GLU A 134 14.97 -0.71 -0.65
CA GLU A 134 16.35 -0.22 -0.80
C GLU A 134 17.37 -1.32 -0.47
N GLN A 135 17.14 -2.11 0.57
CA GLN A 135 17.99 -3.27 0.87
C GLN A 135 17.91 -4.36 -0.22
N MET A 136 16.75 -4.53 -0.85
CA MET A 136 16.57 -5.47 -1.95
C MET A 136 17.35 -5.05 -3.19
N GLU A 137 17.46 -3.76 -3.47
CA GLU A 137 18.31 -3.24 -4.55
C GLU A 137 19.78 -3.61 -4.35
N VAL A 138 20.28 -3.56 -3.11
CA VAL A 138 21.64 -4.05 -2.79
C VAL A 138 21.77 -5.55 -3.10
N GLY A 139 20.76 -6.35 -2.74
CA GLY A 139 20.70 -7.78 -3.08
C GLY A 139 20.73 -8.03 -4.61
N ILE A 140 20.01 -7.22 -5.38
CA ILE A 140 20.00 -7.28 -6.85
C ILE A 140 21.38 -6.92 -7.43
N CYS A 141 22.04 -5.90 -6.87
CA CYS A 141 23.41 -5.53 -7.26
C CYS A 141 24.41 -6.66 -7.00
N LEU A 142 24.33 -7.30 -5.83
CA LEU A 142 25.16 -8.47 -5.51
C LEU A 142 24.91 -9.64 -6.46
N LEU A 143 23.64 -9.92 -6.78
CA LEU A 143 23.27 -10.95 -7.72
C LEU A 143 23.82 -10.66 -9.13
N LYS A 144 23.72 -9.41 -9.60
CA LYS A 144 24.25 -8.97 -10.89
C LYS A 144 25.75 -9.23 -11.00
N GLU A 145 26.54 -8.80 -10.02
CA GLU A 145 27.99 -9.03 -10.03
C GLU A 145 28.33 -10.53 -9.94
N SER A 146 27.59 -11.28 -9.14
CA SER A 146 27.78 -12.72 -9.01
C SER A 146 27.50 -13.48 -10.30
N LEU A 147 26.43 -13.10 -11.02
CA LEU A 147 26.07 -13.67 -12.33
C LEU A 147 27.06 -13.26 -13.42
N LYS A 148 27.59 -12.03 -13.37
CA LYS A 148 28.60 -11.56 -14.32
C LYS A 148 29.84 -12.46 -14.30
N VAL A 149 30.32 -12.85 -13.12
CA VAL A 149 31.44 -13.79 -12.98
C VAL A 149 31.12 -15.16 -13.59
N LEU A 150 29.88 -15.65 -13.42
CA LEU A 150 29.43 -16.90 -14.03
C LEU A 150 29.40 -16.81 -15.56
N VAL A 151 28.99 -15.69 -16.13
CA VAL A 151 28.98 -15.48 -17.59
C VAL A 151 30.40 -15.33 -18.13
N GLU A 152 31.25 -14.54 -17.47
CA GLU A 152 32.65 -14.32 -17.90
C GLU A 152 33.49 -15.59 -17.82
N LYS A 153 33.30 -16.42 -16.80
CA LYS A 153 34.03 -17.68 -16.64
C LYS A 153 33.36 -18.85 -17.38
N GLY A 154 32.03 -18.85 -17.48
CA GLY A 154 31.26 -19.86 -18.21
C GLY A 154 31.44 -19.77 -19.73
N ASN A 155 31.75 -18.59 -20.27
CA ASN A 155 32.09 -18.40 -21.69
C ASN A 155 33.53 -18.84 -22.05
N CYS A 156 34.29 -19.45 -21.13
CA CYS A 156 35.61 -20.02 -21.41
C CYS A 156 35.54 -21.51 -21.85
N LEU A 157 34.38 -21.99 -22.31
CA LEU A 157 34.18 -23.30 -22.93
C LEU A 157 33.87 -23.19 -24.42
#